data_AF-A0A8C5VZI3-F1
#
_entry.id   AF-A0A8C5VZI3-F1
#
_cell.length_a   1.000
_cell.length_b   1.000
_cell.length_c   1.000
_cell.angle_alpha   90.00
_cell.angle_beta   90.00
_cell.angle_gamma   90.00
#
_symmetry.space_group_name_H-M   'P 1'
#
loop_
_entity.id
_entity.type
_entity.pdbx_description
1 polymer ?
#
loop_
_entity_poly.entity_id
_entity_poly.type
_entity_poly.pdbx_seq_one_letter_code
_entity_poly.pdbx_strand_id
1 'polypeptide(L)'
;MGVRTLGTAIFLSLWETYVCPRSPGWRDFIQHWGVCCCVAFISAGLLSAAFCWFLSSVAALTTSWIIMCVLLCCSKHARCFILLVFLSCGLREGRNALIAAGTGIVIFGHVENIFHNFKGLLDSMTCNLRAKSFSIHFPLLKKYIEAIQWIYGLATPLSLFDDLVSWNQTLAVSLFSPSHVLEAQLNDTKGEVLHILYQMTTATEVVSSLGQKLLALAGLLLVLLGTGLFMKRFLGTGGWKYENIYITRQFVQFDERERHRQRPCVLPLNKKERRKFISGFQS
;
A
#
# COMPACT_ATOMS: atom_id res chain seq x y z
N MET A 1 22.72 -29.95 -13.62
CA MET A 1 22.95 -29.81 -12.15
C MET A 1 24.14 -28.89 -11.78
N GLY A 2 25.14 -28.65 -12.65
CA GLY A 2 26.35 -27.87 -12.29
C GLY A 2 26.24 -26.33 -12.19
N VAL A 3 25.24 -25.70 -12.83
CA VAL A 3 25.12 -24.23 -12.83
C VAL A 3 24.56 -23.68 -11.51
N ARG A 4 23.63 -24.40 -10.87
CA ARG A 4 23.06 -24.02 -9.57
C ARG A 4 24.11 -24.07 -8.45
N THR A 5 24.96 -25.10 -8.45
CA THR A 5 26.02 -25.27 -7.45
C THR A 5 27.14 -24.23 -7.59
N LEU A 6 27.46 -23.83 -8.82
CA LEU A 6 28.45 -22.78 -9.08
C LEU A 6 27.94 -21.41 -8.61
N GLY A 7 26.69 -21.06 -8.91
CA GLY A 7 26.09 -19.80 -8.48
C GLY A 7 26.02 -19.66 -6.96
N THR A 8 25.63 -20.74 -6.25
CA THR A 8 25.59 -20.73 -4.78
C THR A 8 26.98 -20.59 -4.15
N ALA A 9 28.01 -21.21 -4.76
CA ALA A 9 29.38 -21.12 -4.27
C ALA A 9 29.96 -19.71 -4.42
N ILE A 10 29.71 -19.06 -5.57
CA ILE A 10 30.11 -17.67 -5.81
C ILE A 10 29.42 -16.73 -4.81
N PHE A 11 28.12 -16.92 -4.58
CA PHE A 11 27.36 -16.10 -3.63
C PHE A 11 27.89 -16.24 -2.19
N LEU A 12 28.15 -17.47 -1.74
CA LEU A 12 28.77 -17.75 -0.44
C LEU A 12 30.13 -17.08 -0.29
N SER A 13 30.98 -17.15 -1.34
CA SER A 13 32.29 -16.50 -1.34
C SER A 13 32.18 -14.98 -1.24
N LEU A 14 31.28 -14.34 -1.99
CA LEU A 14 31.07 -12.89 -1.93
C LEU A 14 30.53 -12.45 -0.56
N TRP A 15 29.66 -13.27 0.04
CA TRP A 15 29.11 -13.03 1.38
C TRP A 15 30.17 -13.12 2.47
N GLU A 16 31.03 -14.14 2.40
CA GLU A 16 32.17 -14.29 3.31
C GLU A 16 33.08 -13.07 3.24
N THR A 17 33.46 -12.64 2.03
CA THR A 17 34.26 -11.43 1.81
C THR A 17 33.57 -10.15 2.32
N TYR A 18 32.24 -10.07 2.26
CA TYR A 18 31.49 -8.94 2.79
C TYR A 18 31.51 -8.89 4.33
N VAL A 19 31.27 -10.00 5.02
CA VAL A 19 31.16 -10.02 6.50
C VAL A 19 32.53 -10.08 7.19
N CYS A 20 33.45 -10.86 6.62
CA CYS A 20 34.78 -11.14 7.16
C CYS A 20 35.81 -10.96 6.02
N PRO A 21 36.41 -9.78 5.88
CA PRO A 21 37.43 -9.58 4.85
C PRO A 21 38.59 -10.54 5.09
N ARG A 22 39.03 -11.22 4.02
CA ARG A 22 40.20 -12.10 4.04
C ARG A 22 41.47 -11.25 4.19
N SER A 23 42.61 -11.91 4.36
CA SER A 23 43.96 -11.34 4.59
C SER A 23 44.29 -10.07 3.79
N PRO A 24 45.30 -9.25 4.18
CA PRO A 24 45.56 -7.92 3.63
C PRO A 24 46.16 -7.90 2.19
N GLY A 25 45.76 -8.82 1.32
CA GLY A 25 46.12 -8.81 -0.09
C GLY A 25 45.34 -7.74 -0.87
N TRP A 26 45.98 -7.11 -1.85
CA TRP A 26 45.37 -6.09 -2.72
C TRP A 26 44.10 -6.59 -3.44
N ARG A 27 44.06 -7.87 -3.83
CA ARG A 27 42.88 -8.50 -4.47
C ARG A 27 41.71 -8.60 -3.50
N ASP A 28 41.95 -9.01 -2.26
CA ASP A 28 40.92 -9.16 -1.23
C ASP A 28 40.34 -7.79 -0.85
N PHE A 29 41.19 -6.75 -0.80
CA PHE A 29 40.77 -5.37 -0.57
C PHE A 29 39.84 -4.85 -1.68
N ILE A 30 40.22 -5.03 -2.95
CA ILE A 30 39.40 -4.62 -4.11
C ILE A 30 38.06 -5.36 -4.12
N GLN A 31 38.08 -6.67 -3.84
CA GLN A 31 36.86 -7.46 -3.75
C GLN A 31 35.94 -6.99 -2.62
N HIS A 32 36.49 -6.72 -1.43
CA HIS A 32 35.72 -6.22 -0.31
C HIS A 32 35.08 -4.87 -0.63
N TRP A 33 35.85 -3.94 -1.22
CA TRP A 33 35.33 -2.64 -1.62
C TRP A 33 34.23 -2.76 -2.68
N GLY A 34 34.43 -3.60 -3.69
CA GLY A 34 33.44 -3.88 -4.73
C GLY A 34 32.12 -4.40 -4.15
N VAL A 35 32.17 -5.42 -3.28
CA VAL A 35 30.95 -5.98 -2.67
C VAL A 35 30.27 -4.96 -1.75
N CYS A 36 31.03 -4.22 -0.95
CA CYS A 36 30.48 -3.14 -0.12
C CYS A 36 29.78 -2.07 -0.95
N CYS A 37 30.34 -1.68 -2.10
CA CYS A 37 29.69 -0.70 -2.96
C CYS A 37 28.50 -1.23 -3.74
N CYS A 38 28.48 -2.51 -4.13
CA CYS A 38 27.28 -3.15 -4.67
C CYS A 38 26.15 -3.18 -3.64
N VAL A 39 26.42 -3.60 -2.41
CA VAL A 39 25.42 -3.62 -1.34
C VAL A 39 24.97 -2.19 -0.98
N ALA A 40 25.90 -1.24 -0.93
CA ALA A 40 25.58 0.17 -0.73
C ALA A 40 24.63 0.68 -1.82
N PHE A 41 24.89 0.36 -3.09
CA PHE A 41 24.05 0.77 -4.21
C PHE A 41 22.64 0.21 -4.10
N ILE A 42 22.51 -1.09 -3.79
CA ILE A 42 21.20 -1.73 -3.59
C ILE A 42 20.47 -1.08 -2.41
N SER A 43 21.15 -0.87 -1.28
CA SER A 43 20.54 -0.26 -0.10
C SER A 43 20.12 1.18 -0.32
N ALA A 44 20.98 2.01 -0.94
CA ALA A 44 20.68 3.39 -1.29
C ALA A 44 19.59 3.49 -2.35
N GLY A 45 19.56 2.58 -3.33
CA GLY A 45 18.50 2.48 -4.33
C GLY A 45 17.15 2.12 -3.72
N LEU A 46 17.11 1.16 -2.79
CA LEU A 46 15.87 0.80 -2.08
C LEU A 46 15.38 1.93 -1.16
N LEU A 47 16.31 2.58 -0.45
CA LEU A 47 16.00 3.74 0.37
C LEU A 47 15.47 4.86 -0.53
N SER A 48 16.15 5.13 -1.64
CA SER A 48 15.72 6.12 -2.62
C SER A 48 14.40 5.76 -3.27
N ALA A 49 14.07 4.49 -3.51
CA ALA A 49 12.76 4.09 -4.04
C ALA A 49 11.65 4.32 -3.00
N ALA A 50 11.91 4.04 -1.72
CA ALA A 50 11.00 4.39 -0.63
C ALA A 50 10.84 5.92 -0.47
N PHE A 51 11.90 6.68 -0.79
CA PHE A 51 11.92 8.15 -0.74
C PHE A 51 11.81 8.81 -2.12
N CYS A 52 11.46 8.08 -3.19
CA CYS A 52 11.55 8.59 -4.58
C CYS A 52 10.51 9.69 -4.84
N TRP A 53 9.55 9.83 -3.93
CA TRP A 53 8.59 10.93 -3.87
C TRP A 53 9.04 12.14 -3.07
N PHE A 54 10.16 12.08 -2.37
CA PHE A 54 10.67 13.16 -1.52
C PHE A 54 11.90 13.84 -2.12
N LEU A 55 12.81 13.09 -2.74
CA LEU A 55 14.09 13.64 -3.21
C LEU A 55 14.43 13.08 -4.61
N SER A 56 13.77 13.63 -5.64
CA SER A 56 13.89 13.23 -7.05
C SER A 56 15.26 13.55 -7.69
N SER A 57 16.26 13.97 -6.92
CA SER A 57 17.54 14.40 -7.47
C SER A 57 18.50 13.22 -7.58
N VAL A 58 19.02 13.00 -8.79
CA VAL A 58 20.14 12.08 -9.04
C VAL A 58 21.30 12.35 -8.07
N ALA A 59 21.51 13.62 -7.68
CA ALA A 59 22.53 14.01 -6.70
C ALA A 59 22.27 13.46 -5.29
N ALA A 60 21.00 13.30 -4.90
CA ALA A 60 20.67 12.70 -3.60
C ALA A 60 20.95 11.18 -3.59
N LEU A 61 20.68 10.50 -4.70
CA LEU A 61 21.00 9.08 -4.84
C LEU A 61 22.51 8.85 -4.83
N THR A 62 23.28 9.66 -5.55
CA THR A 62 24.74 9.51 -5.59
C THR A 62 25.39 9.84 -4.25
N THR A 63 24.95 10.91 -3.58
CA THR A 63 25.48 11.26 -2.25
C THR A 63 25.14 10.21 -1.20
N SER A 64 23.88 9.72 -1.16
CA SER A 64 23.49 8.64 -0.25
C SER A 64 24.25 7.35 -0.53
N TRP A 65 24.47 7.00 -1.80
CA TRP A 65 25.28 5.84 -2.17
C TRP A 65 26.72 5.96 -1.70
N ILE A 66 27.38 7.11 -1.90
CA ILE A 66 28.75 7.35 -1.44
C ILE A 66 28.84 7.23 0.09
N ILE A 67 27.92 7.86 0.82
CA ILE A 67 27.86 7.79 2.29
C ILE A 67 27.71 6.34 2.75
N MET A 68 26.79 5.58 2.13
CA MET A 68 26.57 4.17 2.45
C MET A 68 27.78 3.29 2.09
N CYS A 69 28.45 3.53 0.95
CA CYS A 69 29.70 2.84 0.59
C CYS A 69 30.74 3.03 1.69
N VAL A 70 31.00 4.27 2.10
CA VAL A 70 31.99 4.60 3.14
C VAL A 70 31.63 3.91 4.46
N LEU A 71 30.36 4.03 4.90
CA LEU A 71 29.89 3.41 6.13
C LEU A 71 30.08 1.89 6.14
N LEU A 72 29.74 1.21 5.04
CA LEU A 72 29.86 -0.25 4.91
C LEU A 72 31.31 -0.72 4.83
N CYS A 73 32.18 0.02 4.13
CA CYS A 73 33.59 -0.30 4.06
C CYS A 73 34.27 -0.16 5.43
N CYS A 74 33.93 0.89 6.18
CA CYS A 74 34.59 1.19 7.45
C CYS A 74 34.07 0.37 8.64
N SER A 75 32.80 -0.06 8.64
CA SER A 75 32.16 -0.63 9.84
C SER A 75 31.65 -2.05 9.62
N LYS A 76 32.18 -3.01 10.40
CA LYS A 76 31.64 -4.38 10.47
C LYS A 76 30.22 -4.39 11.05
N HIS A 77 29.94 -3.54 12.05
CA HIS A 77 28.62 -3.45 12.66
C HIS A 77 27.57 -2.94 11.66
N ALA A 78 27.92 -1.96 10.83
CA ALA A 78 27.03 -1.46 9.78
C ALA A 78 26.72 -2.56 8.75
N ARG A 79 27.73 -3.31 8.32
CA ARG A 79 27.55 -4.47 7.42
C ARG A 79 26.59 -5.50 8.00
N CYS A 80 26.84 -5.96 9.22
CA CYS A 80 25.96 -6.93 9.88
C CYS A 80 24.52 -6.40 10.04
N PHE A 81 24.37 -5.12 10.41
CA PHE A 81 23.06 -4.49 10.56
C PHE A 81 22.28 -4.46 9.23
N ILE A 82 22.90 -4.00 8.15
CA ILE A 82 22.25 -3.92 6.84
C ILE A 82 21.84 -5.31 6.34
N LEU A 83 22.66 -6.34 6.58
CA LEU A 83 22.27 -7.71 6.26
C LEU A 83 21.05 -8.16 7.05
N LEU A 84 21.04 -7.91 8.36
CA LEU A 84 19.89 -8.24 9.19
C LEU A 84 18.64 -7.49 8.73
N VAL A 85 18.75 -6.24 8.28
CA VAL A 85 17.62 -5.49 7.71
C VAL A 85 17.08 -6.20 6.47
N PHE A 86 17.94 -6.61 5.54
CA PHE A 86 17.52 -7.37 4.35
C PHE A 86 16.84 -8.69 4.71
N LEU A 87 17.38 -9.43 5.69
CA LEU A 87 16.78 -10.66 6.18
C LEU A 87 15.43 -10.38 6.87
N SER A 88 15.33 -9.34 7.69
CA SER A 88 14.10 -8.92 8.37
C SER A 88 12.96 -8.66 7.40
N CYS A 89 13.24 -8.04 6.25
CA CYS A 89 12.23 -7.85 5.19
C CYS A 89 11.66 -9.18 4.66
N GLY A 90 12.43 -10.26 4.68
CA GLY A 90 11.99 -11.59 4.26
C GLY A 90 11.28 -12.41 5.36
N LEU A 91 11.46 -12.05 6.63
CA LEU A 91 10.78 -12.69 7.75
C LEU A 91 9.28 -12.41 7.72
N ARG A 92 8.50 -13.28 8.37
CA ARG A 92 7.03 -13.19 8.39
C ARG A 92 6.53 -11.80 8.79
N GLU A 93 7.07 -11.25 9.88
CA GLU A 93 6.65 -9.95 10.41
C GLU A 93 7.06 -8.79 9.50
N GLY A 94 8.31 -8.77 9.02
CA GLY A 94 8.78 -7.72 8.11
C GLY A 94 8.10 -7.76 6.76
N ARG A 95 7.85 -8.95 6.20
CA ARG A 95 7.10 -9.13 4.95
C ARG A 95 5.65 -8.65 5.10
N ASN A 96 4.98 -8.99 6.20
CA ASN A 96 3.62 -8.54 6.45
C ASN A 96 3.55 -7.01 6.57
N ALA A 97 4.51 -6.39 7.27
CA ALA A 97 4.62 -4.95 7.36
C ALA A 97 4.85 -4.28 6.00
N LEU A 98 5.73 -4.84 5.16
CA LEU A 98 6.00 -4.32 3.82
C LEU A 98 4.78 -4.45 2.89
N ILE A 99 4.07 -5.59 2.94
CA ILE A 99 2.82 -5.78 2.19
C ILE A 99 1.76 -4.79 2.66
N ALA A 100 1.62 -4.55 3.96
CA ALA A 100 0.67 -3.59 4.49
C ALA A 100 0.98 -2.15 4.03
N ALA A 101 2.26 -1.74 4.11
CA ALA A 101 2.70 -0.43 3.62
C ALA A 101 2.47 -0.28 2.10
N GLY A 102 2.84 -1.29 1.31
CA GLY A 102 2.63 -1.29 -0.14
C GLY A 102 1.15 -1.26 -0.53
N THR A 103 0.32 -2.04 0.16
CA THR A 103 -1.14 -2.04 -0.05
C THR A 103 -1.75 -0.68 0.29
N GLY A 104 -1.31 -0.05 1.38
CA GLY A 104 -1.73 1.30 1.75
C GLY A 104 -1.42 2.32 0.65
N ILE A 105 -0.20 2.28 0.08
CA ILE A 105 0.20 3.17 -1.02
C ILE A 105 -0.74 3.02 -2.24
N VAL A 106 -1.05 1.78 -2.61
CA VAL A 106 -1.96 1.49 -3.75
C VAL A 106 -3.38 1.98 -3.48
N ILE A 107 -3.91 1.77 -2.27
CA ILE A 107 -5.25 2.26 -1.89
C ILE A 107 -5.32 3.77 -2.08
N PHE A 108 -4.33 4.52 -1.57
CA PHE A 108 -4.31 5.99 -1.71
C PHE A 108 -4.30 6.44 -3.18
N GLY A 109 -3.59 5.73 -4.06
CA GLY A 109 -3.60 6.04 -5.50
C GLY A 109 -4.96 5.78 -6.18
N HIS A 110 -5.70 4.75 -5.75
CA HIS A 110 -7.03 4.47 -6.30
C HIS A 110 -8.07 5.55 -5.94
N VAL A 111 -7.94 6.19 -4.78
CA VAL A 111 -8.91 7.22 -4.35
C VAL A 111 -8.89 8.43 -5.30
N GLU A 112 -7.72 8.88 -5.74
CA GLU A 112 -7.59 9.97 -6.71
C GLU A 112 -8.30 9.64 -8.03
N ASN A 113 -8.11 8.42 -8.54
CA ASN A 113 -8.76 7.94 -9.75
C ASN A 113 -10.30 7.84 -9.61
N ILE A 114 -10.80 7.48 -8.42
CA ILE A 114 -12.24 7.44 -8.14
C ILE A 114 -12.85 8.85 -8.27
N PHE A 115 -12.21 9.87 -7.70
CA PHE A 115 -12.72 11.24 -7.77
C PHE A 115 -12.70 11.80 -9.20
N HIS A 116 -11.66 11.49 -9.98
CA HIS A 116 -11.62 11.84 -11.40
C HIS A 116 -12.78 11.21 -12.19
N ASN A 117 -13.03 9.90 -12.00
CA ASN A 117 -14.13 9.20 -12.66
C ASN A 117 -15.50 9.72 -12.21
N PHE A 118 -15.65 10.06 -10.94
CA PHE A 118 -16.89 10.63 -10.40
C PHE A 118 -17.21 11.98 -11.03
N LYS A 119 -16.22 12.84 -11.25
CA LYS A 119 -16.41 14.10 -12.00
C LYS A 119 -16.95 13.86 -13.40
N GLY A 120 -16.35 12.93 -14.15
CA GLY A 120 -16.81 12.56 -15.49
C GLY A 120 -18.22 11.98 -15.50
N LEU A 121 -18.57 11.18 -14.48
CA LEU A 121 -19.92 10.64 -14.31
C LEU A 121 -20.96 11.76 -14.09
N LEU A 122 -20.67 12.74 -13.24
CA LEU A 122 -21.56 13.88 -13.01
C LEU A 122 -21.78 14.71 -14.27
N ASP A 123 -20.72 14.94 -15.05
CA ASP A 123 -20.82 15.66 -16.32
C ASP A 123 -21.69 14.88 -17.33
N SER A 124 -21.50 13.56 -17.43
CA SER A 124 -22.32 12.70 -18.29
C SER A 124 -23.79 12.68 -17.85
N MET A 125 -24.06 12.54 -16.55
CA MET A 125 -25.41 12.54 -16.00
C MET A 125 -26.11 13.88 -16.24
N THR A 126 -25.41 15.00 -16.03
CA THR A 126 -25.93 16.35 -16.32
C THR A 126 -26.25 16.50 -17.81
N CYS A 127 -25.35 16.05 -18.69
CA CYS A 127 -25.55 16.10 -20.14
C CYS A 127 -26.78 15.27 -20.57
N ASN A 128 -26.90 14.04 -20.05
CA ASN A 128 -28.01 13.13 -20.36
C ASN A 128 -29.34 13.70 -19.87
N LEU A 129 -29.40 14.20 -18.63
CA LEU A 129 -30.58 14.86 -18.09
C LEU A 129 -30.96 16.08 -18.94
N ARG A 130 -29.99 16.91 -19.33
CA ARG A 130 -30.25 18.09 -20.17
C ARG A 130 -30.84 17.70 -21.53
N ALA A 131 -30.27 16.69 -22.19
CA ALA A 131 -30.77 16.21 -23.47
C ALA A 131 -32.19 15.63 -23.34
N LYS A 132 -32.44 14.79 -22.33
CA LYS A 132 -33.75 14.13 -22.17
C LYS A 132 -34.85 15.08 -21.72
N SER A 133 -34.57 16.00 -20.79
CA SER A 133 -35.58 16.93 -20.28
C SER A 133 -35.82 18.08 -21.26
N PHE A 134 -34.77 18.83 -21.63
CA PHE A 134 -34.89 20.07 -22.41
C PHE A 134 -35.01 19.87 -23.90
N SER A 135 -34.37 18.84 -24.47
CA SER A 135 -34.46 18.61 -25.92
C SER A 135 -35.63 17.72 -26.31
N ILE A 136 -36.11 16.85 -25.41
CA ILE A 136 -37.16 15.87 -25.72
C ILE A 136 -38.45 16.15 -24.94
N HIS A 137 -38.44 16.04 -23.61
CA HIS A 137 -39.68 16.09 -22.83
C HIS A 137 -40.38 17.45 -22.86
N PHE A 138 -39.68 18.55 -22.61
CA PHE A 138 -40.29 19.88 -22.57
C PHE A 138 -40.85 20.32 -23.94
N PRO A 139 -40.13 20.14 -25.07
CA PRO A 139 -40.67 20.44 -26.39
C PRO A 139 -41.89 19.59 -26.74
N LEU A 140 -41.87 18.29 -26.44
CA LEU A 140 -43.03 17.40 -26.66
C LEU A 140 -44.23 17.85 -25.83
N LEU A 141 -44.04 18.13 -24.54
CA LEU A 141 -45.10 18.61 -23.66
C LEU A 141 -45.70 19.93 -24.17
N LYS A 142 -44.85 20.85 -24.64
CA LYS A 142 -45.29 22.09 -25.28
C LYS A 142 -46.17 21.81 -26.52
N LYS A 143 -45.77 20.88 -27.37
CA LYS A 143 -46.55 20.47 -28.56
C LYS A 143 -47.88 19.81 -28.20
N TYR A 144 -47.92 18.97 -27.17
CA TYR A 144 -49.18 18.40 -26.68
C TYR A 144 -50.13 19.47 -26.15
N ILE A 145 -49.61 20.46 -25.43
CA ILE A 145 -50.44 21.56 -24.90
C ILE A 145 -50.94 22.46 -26.03
N GLU A 146 -50.10 22.82 -27.00
CA GLU A 146 -50.51 23.53 -28.22
C GLU A 146 -51.65 22.78 -28.93
N ALA A 147 -51.56 21.45 -29.04
CA ALA A 147 -52.60 20.63 -29.64
C ALA A 147 -53.91 20.62 -28.83
N ILE A 148 -53.84 20.50 -27.49
CA ILE A 148 -55.03 20.53 -26.61
C ILE A 148 -55.71 21.91 -26.69
N GLN A 149 -54.93 22.99 -26.65
CA GLN A 149 -55.46 24.35 -26.79
C GLN A 149 -56.11 24.56 -28.16
N TRP A 150 -55.52 24.01 -29.22
CA TRP A 150 -56.10 24.04 -30.56
C TRP A 150 -57.43 23.28 -30.64
N ILE A 151 -57.51 22.06 -30.08
CA ILE A 151 -58.76 21.28 -30.02
C ILE A 151 -59.83 22.01 -29.20
N TYR A 152 -59.46 22.61 -28.07
CA TYR A 152 -60.39 23.38 -27.26
C TYR A 152 -60.88 24.65 -27.98
N GLY A 153 -59.99 25.33 -28.71
CA GLY A 153 -60.36 26.47 -29.55
C GLY A 153 -61.30 26.10 -30.70
N LEU A 154 -61.26 24.85 -31.16
CA LEU A 154 -62.25 24.29 -32.09
C LEU A 154 -63.58 23.91 -31.42
N ALA A 155 -63.60 23.74 -30.09
CA ALA A 155 -64.73 23.18 -29.35
C ALA A 155 -65.77 24.22 -28.86
N THR A 156 -65.59 25.53 -29.12
CA THR A 156 -66.59 26.56 -28.78
C THR A 156 -67.25 27.20 -30.02
N PRO A 157 -68.59 27.18 -30.15
CA PRO A 157 -69.52 26.08 -29.89
C PRO A 157 -70.04 25.48 -31.21
N LEU A 158 -70.21 24.15 -31.25
CA LEU A 158 -71.11 23.52 -32.22
C LEU A 158 -72.54 23.77 -31.71
N SER A 159 -73.16 24.84 -32.21
CA SER A 159 -74.42 25.48 -31.78
C SER A 159 -75.70 24.64 -31.91
N LEU A 160 -75.65 23.33 -31.69
CA LEU A 160 -76.80 22.43 -31.84
C LEU A 160 -77.53 22.11 -30.53
N PHE A 161 -76.97 22.43 -29.36
CA PHE A 161 -77.55 22.10 -28.04
C PHE A 161 -77.43 23.19 -26.97
N ASP A 162 -77.27 24.46 -27.36
CA ASP A 162 -77.08 25.58 -26.41
C ASP A 162 -78.28 25.86 -25.48
N ASP A 163 -79.47 25.35 -25.80
CA ASP A 163 -80.68 25.57 -24.97
C ASP A 163 -80.87 24.54 -23.84
N LEU A 164 -80.10 23.44 -23.78
CA LEU A 164 -80.38 22.35 -22.82
C LEU A 164 -79.40 22.25 -21.64
N VAL A 165 -78.15 22.70 -21.77
CA VAL A 165 -77.15 22.64 -20.67
C VAL A 165 -76.12 23.76 -20.80
N SER A 166 -76.05 24.64 -19.78
CA SER A 166 -75.02 25.67 -19.70
C SER A 166 -73.66 25.06 -19.34
N TRP A 167 -72.71 25.04 -20.28
CA TRP A 167 -71.32 24.69 -20.01
C TRP A 167 -70.49 25.96 -19.77
N ASN A 168 -70.17 26.26 -18.51
CA ASN A 168 -69.22 27.31 -18.14
C ASN A 168 -67.93 26.67 -17.61
N GLN A 169 -67.00 26.34 -18.50
CA GLN A 169 -65.66 25.89 -18.11
C GLN A 169 -64.61 26.80 -18.73
N THR A 170 -63.77 27.38 -17.88
CA THR A 170 -62.56 28.11 -18.25
C THR A 170 -61.36 27.16 -18.13
N LEU A 171 -60.85 26.67 -19.26
CA LEU A 171 -59.66 25.83 -19.26
C LEU A 171 -58.40 26.69 -18.98
N ALA A 172 -58.03 26.82 -17.72
CA ALA A 172 -56.77 27.45 -17.29
C ALA A 172 -55.62 26.44 -17.32
N VAL A 173 -54.96 26.27 -18.47
CA VAL A 173 -53.70 25.49 -18.55
C VAL A 173 -52.52 26.44 -18.30
N SER A 174 -52.10 26.57 -17.04
CA SER A 174 -50.86 27.28 -16.70
C SER A 174 -49.68 26.33 -16.83
N LEU A 175 -48.89 26.51 -17.88
CA LEU A 175 -47.59 25.87 -18.02
C LEU A 175 -46.61 26.67 -17.17
N PHE A 176 -46.55 26.38 -15.86
CA PHE A 176 -45.47 26.86 -15.01
C PHE A 176 -44.20 26.27 -15.60
N SER A 177 -43.45 27.04 -16.40
CA SER A 177 -42.33 26.54 -17.21
C SER A 177 -41.33 25.84 -16.29
N PRO A 178 -41.34 24.50 -16.18
CA PRO A 178 -40.49 23.83 -15.21
C PRO A 178 -39.05 23.82 -15.72
N SER A 179 -38.81 24.24 -16.97
CA SER A 179 -37.49 24.17 -17.59
C SER A 179 -36.50 25.13 -16.93
N HIS A 180 -36.85 26.40 -16.74
CA HIS A 180 -35.93 27.36 -16.12
C HIS A 180 -35.67 27.01 -14.64
N VAL A 181 -36.69 26.53 -13.92
CA VAL A 181 -36.57 26.08 -12.53
C VAL A 181 -35.71 24.81 -12.45
N LEU A 182 -35.97 23.81 -13.31
CA LEU A 182 -35.21 22.56 -13.35
C LEU A 182 -33.76 22.80 -13.79
N GLU A 183 -33.53 23.71 -14.73
CA GLU A 183 -32.18 24.09 -15.19
C GLU A 183 -31.40 24.80 -14.07
N ALA A 184 -32.05 25.73 -13.37
CA ALA A 184 -31.46 26.37 -12.20
C ALA A 184 -31.13 25.34 -11.11
N GLN A 185 -32.06 24.43 -10.79
CA GLN A 185 -31.85 23.35 -9.82
C GLN A 185 -30.72 22.39 -10.25
N LEU A 186 -30.64 22.02 -11.53
CA LEU A 186 -29.58 21.17 -12.07
C LEU A 186 -28.21 21.84 -11.94
N ASN A 187 -28.11 23.12 -12.30
CA ASN A 187 -26.86 23.86 -12.21
C ASN A 187 -26.45 24.09 -10.74
N ASP A 188 -27.40 24.37 -9.87
CA ASP A 188 -27.20 24.53 -8.43
C ASP A 188 -26.71 23.23 -7.77
N THR A 189 -27.43 22.11 -7.98
CA THR A 189 -27.02 20.77 -7.50
C THR A 189 -25.67 20.36 -8.08
N LYS A 190 -25.41 20.62 -9.37
CA LYS A 190 -24.10 20.36 -9.97
C LYS A 190 -23.01 21.19 -9.30
N GLY A 191 -23.26 22.47 -9.03
CA GLY A 191 -22.33 23.38 -8.36
C GLY A 191 -22.00 22.89 -6.94
N GLU A 192 -23.02 22.55 -6.15
CA GLU A 192 -22.87 22.03 -4.79
C GLU A 192 -22.07 20.72 -4.77
N VAL A 193 -22.42 19.76 -5.62
CA VAL A 193 -21.72 18.47 -5.68
C VAL A 193 -20.29 18.64 -6.20
N LEU A 194 -20.05 19.49 -7.21
CA LEU A 194 -18.70 19.77 -7.69
C LEU A 194 -17.86 20.49 -6.65
N HIS A 195 -18.46 21.36 -5.84
CA HIS A 195 -17.78 22.01 -4.73
C HIS A 195 -17.34 20.99 -3.67
N ILE A 196 -18.24 20.10 -3.23
CA ILE A 196 -17.90 19.00 -2.31
C ILE A 196 -16.81 18.10 -2.93
N LEU A 197 -16.95 17.76 -4.21
CA LEU A 197 -15.98 16.96 -4.93
C LEU A 197 -14.61 17.64 -4.97
N TYR A 198 -14.53 18.93 -5.27
CA TYR A 198 -13.28 19.67 -5.30
C TYR A 198 -12.60 19.72 -3.93
N GLN A 199 -13.39 19.97 -2.87
CA GLN A 199 -12.90 19.91 -1.49
C GLN A 199 -12.34 18.53 -1.15
N MET A 200 -13.07 17.46 -1.47
CA MET A 200 -12.64 16.09 -1.24
C MET A 200 -11.42 15.71 -2.08
N THR A 201 -11.34 16.14 -3.34
CA THR A 201 -10.22 15.83 -4.24
C THR A 201 -8.95 16.53 -3.75
N THR A 202 -9.05 17.81 -3.38
CA THR A 202 -7.92 18.59 -2.84
C THR A 202 -7.44 18.00 -1.51
N ALA A 203 -8.37 17.68 -0.60
CA ALA A 203 -8.03 17.02 0.66
C ALA A 203 -7.40 15.65 0.42
N THR A 204 -7.91 14.89 -0.55
CA THR A 204 -7.39 13.57 -0.92
C THR A 204 -6.02 13.65 -1.58
N GLU A 205 -5.74 14.65 -2.41
CA GLU A 205 -4.41 14.83 -3.02
C GLU A 205 -3.36 15.12 -1.94
N VAL A 206 -3.70 15.98 -0.98
CA VAL A 206 -2.83 16.26 0.17
C VAL A 206 -2.66 15.02 1.05
N VAL A 207 -3.75 14.33 1.39
CA VAL A 207 -3.73 13.15 2.26
C VAL A 207 -3.09 11.93 1.58
N SER A 208 -3.28 11.74 0.28
CA SER A 208 -2.67 10.66 -0.48
C SER A 208 -1.17 10.89 -0.62
N SER A 209 -0.74 12.07 -1.07
CA SER A 209 0.68 12.39 -1.25
C SER A 209 1.44 12.37 0.08
N LEU A 210 0.86 12.93 1.15
CA LEU A 210 1.47 12.91 2.48
C LEU A 210 1.37 11.52 3.13
N GLY A 211 0.20 10.88 3.06
CA GLY A 211 -0.07 9.58 3.66
C GLY A 211 0.78 8.47 3.05
N GLN A 212 0.96 8.48 1.74
CA GLN A 212 1.87 7.59 1.04
C GLN A 212 3.32 7.72 1.52
N LYS A 213 3.82 8.97 1.65
CA LYS A 213 5.16 9.25 2.16
C LYS A 213 5.33 8.81 3.61
N LEU A 214 4.33 9.10 4.45
CA LEU A 214 4.33 8.71 5.86
C LEU A 214 4.26 7.19 6.05
N LEU A 215 3.47 6.48 5.25
CA LEU A 215 3.39 5.02 5.28
C LEU A 215 4.71 4.36 4.87
N ALA A 216 5.35 4.84 3.80
CA ALA A 216 6.65 4.36 3.38
C ALA A 216 7.71 4.60 4.47
N LEU A 217 7.75 5.80 5.05
CA LEU A 217 8.64 6.15 6.15
C LEU A 217 8.38 5.30 7.40
N ALA A 218 7.12 5.13 7.80
CA ALA A 218 6.73 4.35 8.97
C ALA A 218 7.11 2.87 8.79
N GLY A 219 6.85 2.29 7.63
CA GLY A 219 7.26 0.92 7.29
C GLY A 219 8.77 0.73 7.38
N LEU A 220 9.54 1.65 6.79
CA LEU A 220 11.00 1.63 6.86
C LEU A 220 11.51 1.76 8.31
N LEU A 221 10.98 2.72 9.07
CA LEU A 221 11.35 2.92 10.47
C LEU A 221 11.04 1.69 11.33
N LEU A 222 9.88 1.05 11.13
CA LEU A 222 9.52 -0.18 11.82
C LEU A 222 10.53 -1.30 11.55
N VAL A 223 10.95 -1.48 10.29
CA VAL A 223 11.95 -2.49 9.92
C VAL A 223 13.32 -2.17 10.53
N LEU A 224 13.77 -0.91 10.45
CA LEU A 224 15.07 -0.47 10.99
C LEU A 224 15.11 -0.57 12.52
N LEU A 225 14.09 -0.05 13.20
CA LEU A 225 13.97 -0.10 14.67
C LEU A 225 13.80 -1.53 15.14
N GLY A 226 12.93 -2.32 14.50
CA GLY A 226 12.74 -3.74 14.82
C GLY A 226 14.05 -4.52 14.71
N THR A 227 14.80 -4.30 13.63
CA THR A 227 16.12 -4.94 13.43
C THR A 227 17.14 -4.46 14.46
N GLY A 228 17.15 -3.18 14.79
CA GLY A 228 18.05 -2.60 15.80
C GLY A 228 17.76 -3.14 17.20
N LEU A 229 16.49 -3.23 17.58
CA LEU A 229 16.04 -3.84 18.84
C LEU A 229 16.36 -5.33 18.88
N PHE A 230 16.17 -6.04 17.77
CA PHE A 230 16.56 -7.45 17.65
C PHE A 230 18.07 -7.63 17.87
N MET A 231 18.90 -6.86 17.15
CA MET A 231 20.35 -6.93 17.26
C MET A 231 20.84 -6.54 18.66
N LYS A 232 20.27 -5.48 19.26
CA LYS A 232 20.57 -5.06 20.64
C LYS A 232 20.18 -6.13 21.65
N ARG A 233 19.03 -6.79 21.47
CA ARG A 233 18.57 -7.86 22.36
C ARG A 233 19.43 -9.12 22.23
N PHE A 234 19.84 -9.45 21.00
CA PHE A 234 20.68 -10.60 20.70
C PHE A 234 22.12 -10.43 21.24
N LEU A 235 22.71 -9.25 21.07
CA LEU A 235 24.08 -8.94 21.50
C LEU A 235 24.17 -8.44 22.95
N GLY A 236 23.05 -8.07 23.59
CA GLY A 236 23.03 -7.57 24.96
C GLY A 236 23.38 -8.64 26.00
N THR A 237 23.68 -8.21 27.23
CA THR A 237 24.03 -9.08 28.37
C THR A 237 22.96 -10.14 28.70
N GLY A 238 21.70 -9.94 28.29
CA GLY A 238 20.62 -10.94 28.38
C GLY A 238 20.51 -11.92 27.20
N GLY A 239 21.28 -11.74 26.13
CA GLY A 239 21.24 -12.52 24.88
C GLY A 239 21.80 -13.93 25.00
N TRP A 240 22.63 -14.23 26.02
CA TRP A 240 23.10 -15.60 26.31
C TRP A 240 21.92 -16.57 26.55
N LYS A 241 20.74 -16.06 26.93
CA LYS A 241 19.52 -16.86 27.10
C LYS A 241 18.65 -16.98 25.85
N TYR A 242 18.98 -16.30 24.75
CA TYR A 242 18.02 -16.11 23.64
C TYR A 242 17.65 -17.41 22.92
N GLU A 243 18.47 -18.47 22.98
CA GLU A 243 18.11 -19.76 22.37
C GLU A 243 18.94 -20.97 22.86
N ASN A 244 19.64 -20.85 23.99
CA ASN A 244 20.54 -21.91 24.48
C ASN A 244 19.79 -23.06 25.17
N ILE A 245 18.92 -23.75 24.42
CA ILE A 245 18.32 -25.03 24.79
C ILE A 245 19.25 -26.14 24.29
N TYR A 246 20.00 -26.75 25.20
CA TYR A 246 20.97 -27.78 24.86
C TYR A 246 20.35 -29.19 24.78
N ILE A 247 19.18 -29.37 25.41
CA ILE A 247 18.48 -30.66 25.46
C ILE A 247 17.06 -30.47 24.93
N THR A 248 16.82 -30.97 23.71
CA THR A 248 15.53 -30.93 23.01
C THR A 248 14.76 -32.24 23.20
N ARG A 249 13.45 -32.24 22.93
CA ARG A 249 12.63 -33.48 22.93
C ARG A 249 13.20 -34.55 21.99
N GLN A 250 13.71 -34.14 20.82
CA GLN A 250 14.30 -35.05 19.85
C GLN A 250 15.57 -35.71 20.39
N PHE A 251 16.40 -34.96 21.12
CA PHE A 251 17.58 -35.51 21.79
C PHE A 251 17.17 -36.55 22.85
N VAL A 252 16.16 -36.24 23.68
CA VAL A 252 15.67 -37.18 24.69
C VAL A 252 15.14 -38.47 24.05
N GLN A 253 14.32 -38.36 23.00
CA GLN A 253 13.80 -39.53 22.27
C GLN A 253 14.89 -40.32 21.53
N PHE A 254 15.96 -39.66 21.10
CA PHE A 254 17.12 -40.33 20.53
C PHE A 254 17.89 -41.10 21.61
N ASP A 255 18.20 -40.45 22.75
CA ASP A 255 18.91 -41.04 23.87
C ASP A 255 18.17 -42.24 24.48
N GLU A 256 16.83 -42.17 24.58
CA GLU A 256 16.00 -43.31 25.01
C GLU A 256 16.07 -44.49 24.03
N ARG A 257 16.04 -44.24 22.72
CA ARG A 257 16.17 -45.30 21.70
C ARG A 257 17.53 -45.98 21.76
N GLU A 258 18.60 -45.20 21.96
CA GLU A 258 19.95 -45.75 22.13
C GLU A 258 20.08 -46.52 23.46
N ARG A 259 19.38 -46.10 24.51
CA ARG A 259 19.29 -46.84 25.79
C ARG A 259 18.66 -48.22 25.61
N HIS A 260 17.57 -48.31 24.86
CA HIS A 260 16.94 -49.60 24.53
C HIS A 260 17.86 -50.52 23.72
N ARG A 261 18.81 -49.96 22.97
CA ARG A 261 19.81 -50.68 22.18
C ARG A 261 21.10 -50.98 22.95
N GLN A 262 21.12 -50.73 24.27
CA GLN A 262 22.28 -50.90 25.15
C GLN A 262 23.52 -50.10 24.70
N ARG A 263 23.31 -48.95 24.05
CA ARG A 263 24.37 -48.04 23.64
C ARG A 263 24.60 -46.94 24.69
N PRO A 264 25.78 -46.29 24.71
CA PRO A 264 26.06 -45.22 25.65
C PRO A 264 25.03 -44.09 25.56
N CYS A 265 24.51 -43.66 26.71
CA CYS A 265 23.49 -42.62 26.82
C CYS A 265 24.02 -41.44 27.64
N VAL A 266 23.54 -40.24 27.33
CA VAL A 266 23.91 -39.00 28.01
C VAL A 266 22.99 -38.72 29.20
N LEU A 267 21.75 -39.21 29.19
CA LEU A 267 20.81 -39.06 30.31
C LEU A 267 20.87 -40.29 31.24
N PRO A 268 20.50 -40.16 32.53
CA PRO A 268 20.11 -38.92 33.23
C PRO A 268 21.32 -38.08 33.62
N LEU A 269 21.19 -36.76 33.49
CA LEU A 269 22.23 -35.83 33.92
C LEU A 269 22.45 -35.86 35.45
N ASN A 270 23.71 -35.80 35.85
CA ASN A 270 24.12 -35.56 37.23
C ASN A 270 23.67 -34.16 37.71
N LYS A 271 23.53 -33.95 39.03
CA LYS A 271 23.19 -32.67 39.68
C LYS A 271 24.09 -31.50 39.26
N LYS A 272 25.36 -31.74 38.93
CA LYS A 272 26.28 -30.69 38.42
C LYS A 272 25.94 -30.32 36.97
N GLU A 273 25.71 -31.32 36.12
CA GLU A 273 25.42 -31.14 34.69
C GLU A 273 24.04 -30.51 34.47
N ARG A 274 23.05 -30.90 35.29
CA ARG A 274 21.70 -30.32 35.29
C ARG A 274 21.67 -28.81 35.55
N ARG A 275 22.68 -28.27 36.24
CA ARG A 275 22.82 -26.82 36.44
C ARG A 275 23.43 -26.10 35.23
N LYS A 276 24.11 -26.83 34.35
CA LYS A 276 24.82 -26.28 33.18
C LYS A 276 23.97 -26.36 31.91
N PHE A 277 23.14 -27.41 31.79
CA PHE A 277 22.26 -27.61 30.64
C PHE A 277 20.84 -27.11 30.93
N ILE A 278 20.30 -26.33 30.01
CA ILE A 278 18.92 -25.85 30.03
C ILE A 278 18.07 -26.80 29.18
N SER A 279 17.05 -27.43 29.78
CA SER A 279 16.04 -28.20 29.04
C SER A 279 14.91 -27.29 28.59
N GLY A 280 14.59 -27.29 27.31
CA GLY A 280 13.47 -26.52 26.75
C GLY A 280 12.11 -27.19 26.97
N PHE A 281 12.07 -28.30 27.70
CA PHE A 281 10.89 -29.08 27.97
C PHE A 281 10.53 -28.96 29.46
N GLN A 282 9.55 -28.12 29.79
CA GLN A 282 8.90 -28.13 31.11
C GLN A 282 7.78 -29.17 31.05
N SER A 283 7.75 -30.08 32.03
CA SER A 283 6.73 -31.12 32.21
C SER A 283 5.35 -30.51 32.42
#